data_AF-A0A834XUU4-F1
#
_entry.id   AF-A0A834XUU4-F1
#
_cell.length_a   1.000
_cell.length_b   1.000
_cell.length_c   1.000
_cell.angle_alpha   90.00
_cell.angle_beta   90.00
_cell.angle_gamma   90.00
#
_symmetry.space_group_name_H-M   'P 1'
#
loop_
_entity.id
_entity.type
_entity.pdbx_description
1 polymer ?
#
loop_
_entity_poly.entity_id
_entity_poly.type
_entity_poly.pdbx_seq_one_letter_code
_entity_poly.pdbx_strand_id
1 'polypeptide(L)'
;MSEDKKALIADKEISTSTWTKKKKYIFALSLLTILLVIIAGALIFYDYQGSQNGVHLNDHQKKSVTNSPGNEQKSTTDNFKKFEHIVSPSTGYIGYSTLLACNTIGQANLKSHFWSKDGIKIDTSNKEKYELHDGDLEIHNLTENDAGVYSFLLIYDGNVKKVSYNLIIQDAYKWVDLQELSELEDPAYEKFYFNNKFNFGQLDTGESLVPGVLDEGFFLTIEMLGDELEKSDLLKVLMINKNVEYDWVEDSNGHVPSNALEAGYVNGEKFYIGSTLDSQQLGVVHPEAKVVLFPDDDYMKDDHFQVDYKVLVLKI
;
A
#
# COMPACT_ATOMS: atom_id res chain seq x y z
N MET A 1 43.69 20.50 -25.58
CA MET A 1 42.22 20.58 -25.50
C MET A 1 41.78 21.37 -26.71
N SER A 2 41.50 20.69 -27.83
CA SER A 2 41.33 21.30 -29.16
C SER A 2 39.90 21.79 -29.38
N GLU A 3 39.77 22.80 -30.25
CA GLU A 3 38.51 23.47 -30.58
C GLU A 3 37.44 22.57 -31.21
N ASP A 4 37.78 21.33 -31.59
CA ASP A 4 36.84 20.35 -32.14
C ASP A 4 35.82 19.81 -31.11
N LYS A 5 36.07 19.98 -29.80
CA LYS A 5 35.08 19.64 -28.77
C LYS A 5 34.00 20.71 -28.55
N LYS A 6 34.14 21.91 -29.12
CA LYS A 6 33.11 22.95 -29.02
C LYS A 6 32.05 22.86 -30.13
N ALA A 7 32.35 22.18 -31.24
CA ALA A 7 31.38 21.98 -32.32
C ALA A 7 30.38 20.83 -32.05
N LEU A 8 30.75 19.85 -31.20
CA LEU A 8 29.87 18.72 -30.89
C LEU A 8 28.83 18.99 -29.78
N ILE A 9 28.92 20.16 -29.12
CA ILE A 9 28.02 20.56 -28.02
C ILE A 9 26.92 21.53 -28.51
N ALA A 10 27.05 22.06 -29.73
CA ALA A 10 26.09 23.02 -30.29
C ALA A 10 24.95 22.40 -31.12
N ASP A 11 24.97 21.08 -31.39
CA ASP A 11 23.97 20.41 -32.24
C ASP A 11 23.02 19.49 -31.43
N LYS A 12 23.05 19.59 -30.10
CA LYS A 12 22.11 18.90 -29.20
C LYS A 12 21.13 19.88 -28.53
N GLU A 13 20.85 21.00 -29.18
CA GLU A 13 19.62 21.77 -28.91
C GLU A 13 18.43 21.04 -29.54
N ILE A 14 17.81 20.18 -28.73
CA ILE A 14 16.35 20.05 -28.59
C ILE A 14 15.58 20.06 -29.93
N SER A 15 15.53 18.89 -30.59
CA SER A 15 14.47 18.57 -31.55
C SER A 15 13.18 18.24 -30.80
N THR A 16 12.52 19.24 -30.22
CA THR A 16 11.12 19.14 -29.75
C THR A 16 10.17 19.43 -30.92
N SER A 17 10.26 18.66 -32.01
CA SER A 17 9.32 18.86 -33.12
C SER A 17 9.16 17.66 -34.03
N THR A 18 8.49 16.61 -33.54
CA THR A 18 7.65 15.75 -34.41
C THR A 18 6.38 15.29 -33.71
N TRP A 19 5.65 16.22 -33.08
CA TRP A 19 4.22 16.00 -32.82
C TRP A 19 3.48 15.96 -34.14
N THR A 20 3.12 14.78 -34.62
CA THR A 20 2.34 14.62 -35.86
C THR A 20 1.03 15.40 -35.73
N LYS A 21 0.62 16.10 -36.81
CA LYS A 21 -0.59 16.97 -36.83
C LYS A 21 -1.84 16.26 -36.26
N LYS A 22 -1.93 14.94 -36.41
CA LYS A 22 -3.02 14.10 -35.90
C LYS A 22 -3.07 14.07 -34.36
N LYS A 23 -1.92 14.01 -33.67
CA LYS A 23 -1.85 14.02 -32.19
C LYS A 23 -2.16 15.39 -31.59
N LYS A 24 -1.78 16.50 -32.27
CA LYS A 24 -2.16 17.86 -31.85
C LYS A 24 -3.68 18.09 -31.88
N TYR A 25 -4.36 17.51 -32.88
CA TYR A 25 -5.82 17.58 -32.98
C TYR A 25 -6.53 16.78 -31.88
N ILE A 26 -6.02 15.60 -31.53
CA ILE A 26 -6.59 14.77 -30.46
C ILE A 26 -6.44 15.47 -29.10
N PHE A 27 -5.26 16.05 -28.82
CA PHE A 27 -5.02 16.79 -27.58
C PHE A 27 -5.90 18.04 -27.46
N ALA A 28 -6.08 18.79 -28.56
CA ALA A 28 -6.97 19.95 -28.59
C ALA A 28 -8.45 19.56 -28.41
N LEU A 29 -8.90 18.43 -28.96
CA LEU A 29 -10.26 17.91 -28.72
C LEU A 29 -10.47 17.52 -27.26
N SER A 30 -9.48 16.88 -26.63
CA SER A 30 -9.54 16.46 -25.23
C SER A 30 -9.65 17.65 -24.27
N LEU A 31 -8.88 18.72 -24.52
CA LEU A 31 -8.97 19.96 -23.73
C LEU A 31 -10.33 20.65 -23.90
N LEU A 32 -10.91 20.63 -25.11
CA LEU A 32 -12.23 21.21 -25.36
C LEU A 32 -13.34 20.43 -24.61
N THR A 33 -13.25 19.10 -24.57
CA THR A 33 -14.23 18.28 -23.82
C THR A 33 -14.15 18.51 -22.32
N ILE A 34 -12.94 18.63 -21.76
CA ILE A 34 -12.74 18.93 -20.34
C ILE A 34 -13.34 20.32 -20.00
N LEU A 35 -13.09 21.32 -20.84
CA LEU A 35 -13.66 22.66 -20.66
C LEU A 35 -15.19 22.65 -20.69
N LEU A 36 -15.81 21.87 -21.57
CA LEU A 36 -17.27 21.73 -21.65
C LEU A 36 -17.87 21.05 -20.40
N VAL A 37 -17.18 20.05 -19.84
CA VAL A 37 -17.62 19.38 -18.59
C VAL A 37 -17.54 20.33 -17.40
N ILE A 38 -16.48 21.14 -17.30
CA ILE A 38 -16.35 22.15 -16.24
C ILE A 38 -17.45 23.21 -16.33
N ILE A 39 -17.76 23.69 -17.54
CA ILE A 39 -18.85 24.66 -17.77
C ILE A 39 -20.20 24.04 -17.39
N ALA A 40 -20.46 22.77 -17.76
CA ALA A 40 -21.70 22.08 -17.39
C ALA A 40 -21.84 21.89 -15.87
N GLY A 41 -20.76 21.52 -15.18
CA GLY A 41 -20.74 21.39 -13.72
C GLY A 41 -20.99 22.72 -13.00
N ALA A 42 -20.40 23.81 -13.50
CA ALA A 42 -20.63 25.15 -12.96
C ALA A 42 -22.10 25.61 -13.12
N LEU A 43 -22.75 25.26 -14.22
CA LEU A 43 -24.18 25.57 -14.44
C LEU A 43 -25.10 24.79 -13.49
N ILE A 44 -24.81 23.51 -13.24
CA ILE A 44 -25.57 22.68 -12.29
C ILE A 44 -25.41 23.20 -10.85
N PHE A 45 -24.19 23.62 -10.47
CA PHE A 45 -23.93 24.15 -9.14
C PHE A 45 -24.64 25.50 -8.89
N TYR A 46 -24.72 26.35 -9.92
CA TYR A 46 -25.46 27.61 -9.84
C TYR A 46 -26.96 27.41 -9.62
N ASP A 47 -27.55 26.39 -10.24
CA ASP A 47 -28.98 26.07 -10.05
C ASP A 47 -29.27 25.48 -8.65
N TYR A 48 -28.33 24.72 -8.10
CA TYR A 48 -28.45 24.12 -6.76
C TYR A 48 -28.46 25.16 -5.63
N GLN A 49 -27.64 26.21 -5.73
CA GLN A 49 -27.57 27.28 -4.73
C GLN A 49 -28.82 28.19 -4.74
N GLY A 50 -29.65 28.16 -5.79
CA GLY A 50 -30.91 28.91 -5.86
C GLY A 50 -32.05 28.32 -5.03
N SER A 51 -31.94 27.08 -4.54
CA SER A 51 -33.07 26.33 -3.97
C SER A 51 -33.07 26.18 -2.43
N GLN A 52 -32.07 26.69 -1.70
CA GLN A 52 -31.92 26.45 -0.25
C GLN A 52 -31.99 27.73 0.60
N ASN A 53 -33.03 28.54 0.37
CA ASN A 53 -33.41 29.59 1.32
C ASN A 53 -34.84 29.37 1.81
N GLY A 54 -34.98 28.70 2.96
CA GLY A 54 -36.14 28.88 3.82
C GLY A 54 -36.69 27.62 4.48
N VAL A 55 -36.07 27.18 5.58
CA VAL A 55 -36.82 26.57 6.69
C VAL A 55 -36.14 26.94 8.02
N HIS A 56 -36.76 27.83 8.77
CA HIS A 56 -36.44 28.15 10.16
C HIS A 56 -37.31 27.25 11.06
N LEU A 57 -36.70 26.50 11.98
CA LEU A 57 -37.44 25.74 13.01
C LEU A 57 -36.89 26.02 14.41
N ASN A 58 -37.85 26.14 15.32
CA ASN A 58 -37.75 26.71 16.67
C ASN A 58 -37.08 25.78 17.68
N ASP A 59 -36.40 26.40 18.63
CA ASP A 59 -35.78 25.78 19.80
C ASP A 59 -36.69 25.94 21.03
N HIS A 60 -37.18 24.82 21.58
CA HIS A 60 -37.83 24.78 22.89
C HIS A 60 -37.83 23.34 23.44
N GLN A 61 -37.00 23.05 24.44
CA GLN A 61 -37.42 22.73 25.81
C GLN A 61 -36.28 22.11 26.62
N LYS A 62 -35.96 22.78 27.74
CA LYS A 62 -35.08 22.33 28.81
C LYS A 62 -35.99 21.91 29.98
N LYS A 63 -35.93 20.67 30.46
CA LYS A 63 -36.48 20.29 31.77
C LYS A 63 -35.56 19.31 32.52
N SER A 64 -35.31 19.72 33.76
CA SER A 64 -34.57 19.12 34.87
C SER A 64 -35.28 17.92 35.51
N VAL A 65 -34.52 16.95 36.06
CA VAL A 65 -34.93 16.18 37.26
C VAL A 65 -33.70 15.87 38.14
N THR A 66 -33.94 15.92 39.45
CA THR A 66 -33.04 16.00 40.61
C THR A 66 -32.72 14.66 41.30
N ASN A 67 -31.68 14.70 42.17
CA ASN A 67 -31.08 13.70 43.07
C ASN A 67 -32.02 12.88 43.98
N SER A 68 -31.64 11.61 44.28
CA SER A 68 -31.30 11.14 45.65
C SER A 68 -30.90 9.64 45.76
N PRO A 69 -30.23 9.20 46.85
CA PRO A 69 -29.37 8.01 46.90
C PRO A 69 -29.94 6.82 47.68
N GLY A 70 -29.34 5.63 47.49
CA GLY A 70 -29.40 4.52 48.44
C GLY A 70 -29.68 3.15 47.81
N ASN A 71 -28.66 2.29 47.71
CA ASN A 71 -28.66 0.97 48.35
C ASN A 71 -27.34 0.24 48.10
N GLU A 72 -26.70 -0.13 49.21
CA GLU A 72 -25.61 -1.08 49.29
C GLU A 72 -26.07 -2.45 48.82
N GLN A 73 -25.45 -2.97 47.75
CA GLN A 73 -25.34 -4.40 47.56
C GLN A 73 -23.88 -4.80 47.74
N LYS A 74 -23.65 -5.48 48.86
CA LYS A 74 -22.41 -6.16 49.23
C LYS A 74 -22.18 -7.29 48.22
N SER A 75 -21.55 -6.97 47.10
CA SER A 75 -21.05 -7.95 46.13
C SER A 75 -19.80 -8.61 46.72
N THR A 76 -19.91 -9.90 46.99
CA THR A 76 -18.80 -10.81 47.25
C THR A 76 -17.85 -10.82 46.05
N THR A 77 -16.81 -9.99 46.08
CA THR A 77 -15.69 -10.07 45.14
C THR A 77 -14.87 -11.30 45.49
N ASP A 78 -15.20 -12.39 44.82
CA ASP A 78 -14.45 -13.62 44.81
C ASP A 78 -13.03 -13.37 44.26
N ASN A 79 -12.06 -14.07 44.82
CA ASN A 79 -10.63 -13.95 44.56
C ASN A 79 -10.24 -14.38 43.13
N PHE A 80 -10.58 -13.57 42.12
CA PHE A 80 -9.86 -13.63 40.86
C PHE A 80 -8.46 -13.08 41.12
N LYS A 81 -7.45 -13.97 41.14
CA LYS A 81 -6.05 -13.56 40.99
C LYS A 81 -6.01 -12.57 39.83
N LYS A 82 -5.67 -11.31 40.14
CA LYS A 82 -5.46 -10.26 39.15
C LYS A 82 -4.27 -10.69 38.30
N PHE A 83 -4.54 -11.38 37.19
CA PHE A 83 -3.53 -11.69 36.20
C PHE A 83 -3.03 -10.37 35.64
N GLU A 84 -1.72 -10.17 35.64
CA GLU A 84 -1.11 -9.07 34.91
C GLU A 84 -1.47 -9.26 33.43
N HIS A 85 -2.36 -8.41 32.95
CA HIS A 85 -2.76 -8.34 31.56
C HIS A 85 -1.61 -7.69 30.79
N ILE A 86 -0.65 -8.50 30.37
CA ILE A 86 0.46 -8.04 29.52
C ILE A 86 -0.07 -7.96 28.09
N VAL A 87 0.00 -6.76 27.51
CA VAL A 87 -0.33 -6.52 26.11
C VAL A 87 0.99 -6.40 25.36
N SER A 88 1.28 -7.38 24.52
CA SER A 88 2.50 -7.37 23.69
C SER A 88 2.26 -6.48 22.47
N PRO A 89 3.23 -5.66 22.05
CA PRO A 89 3.12 -4.98 20.75
C PRO A 89 3.17 -6.01 19.62
N SER A 90 2.41 -5.76 18.56
CA SER A 90 2.50 -6.47 17.28
C SER A 90 2.44 -5.44 16.17
N THR A 91 3.22 -5.63 15.11
CA THR A 91 3.19 -4.73 13.94
C THR A 91 2.55 -5.47 12.78
N GLY A 92 1.64 -4.79 12.08
CA GLY A 92 1.08 -5.24 10.81
C GLY A 92 1.27 -4.17 9.75
N TYR A 93 1.26 -4.59 8.48
CA TYR A 93 1.55 -3.70 7.36
C TYR A 93 0.34 -3.56 6.43
N ILE A 94 0.03 -2.32 6.02
CA ILE A 94 -1.13 -2.01 5.18
C ILE A 94 -1.11 -2.83 3.89
N GLY A 95 -2.25 -3.43 3.53
CA GLY A 95 -2.41 -4.28 2.35
C GLY A 95 -2.01 -5.75 2.56
N TYR A 96 -1.31 -6.06 3.66
CA TYR A 96 -0.77 -7.39 3.93
C TYR A 96 -1.55 -8.13 5.02
N SER A 97 -1.30 -9.43 5.15
CA SER A 97 -1.84 -10.25 6.25
C SER A 97 -0.93 -10.19 7.49
N THR A 98 -1.48 -10.46 8.67
CA THR A 98 -0.67 -10.69 9.88
C THR A 98 -1.25 -11.83 10.70
N LEU A 99 -0.41 -12.58 11.40
CA LEU A 99 -0.80 -13.70 12.26
C LEU A 99 -0.59 -13.35 13.73
N LEU A 100 -1.66 -13.40 14.52
CA LEU A 100 -1.61 -13.24 15.97
C LEU A 100 -1.70 -14.61 16.64
N ALA A 101 -0.57 -15.03 17.23
CA ALA A 101 -0.49 -16.32 17.91
C ALA A 101 -1.34 -16.36 19.19
N CYS A 102 -2.14 -17.41 19.37
CA CYS A 102 -2.87 -17.62 20.62
C CYS A 102 -1.94 -18.03 21.77
N ASN A 103 -0.80 -18.66 21.45
CA ASN A 103 0.25 -19.11 22.40
C ASN A 103 -0.25 -19.98 23.55
N THR A 104 -1.42 -20.62 23.42
CA THR A 104 -1.97 -21.51 24.45
C THR A 104 -1.77 -22.98 24.10
N ILE A 105 -0.55 -23.49 24.32
CA ILE A 105 -0.22 -24.92 24.14
C ILE A 105 -0.86 -25.76 25.28
N GLY A 106 -1.46 -26.90 24.93
CA GLY A 106 -1.54 -28.09 25.80
C GLY A 106 -2.53 -28.08 26.97
N GLN A 107 -3.65 -27.34 26.90
CA GLN A 107 -4.64 -27.36 27.99
C GLN A 107 -5.72 -28.41 27.78
N ALA A 108 -5.74 -29.40 28.68
CA ALA A 108 -6.86 -30.35 28.80
C ALA A 108 -8.13 -29.62 29.28
N ASN A 109 -9.31 -30.12 28.87
CA ASN A 109 -10.64 -29.63 29.25
C ASN A 109 -10.99 -28.20 28.80
N LEU A 110 -10.69 -27.88 27.53
CA LEU A 110 -11.17 -26.67 26.86
C LEU A 110 -12.71 -26.61 26.87
N LYS A 111 -13.28 -25.54 27.40
CA LYS A 111 -14.73 -25.28 27.34
C LYS A 111 -15.10 -24.37 26.17
N SER A 112 -14.34 -23.30 25.98
CA SER A 112 -14.51 -22.38 24.84
C SER A 112 -13.32 -21.46 24.67
N HIS A 113 -13.17 -20.90 23.47
CA HIS A 113 -12.21 -19.85 23.16
C HIS A 113 -12.78 -18.89 22.12
N PHE A 114 -12.26 -17.67 22.05
CA PHE A 114 -12.55 -16.72 20.97
C PHE A 114 -11.54 -15.57 20.96
N TRP A 115 -11.46 -14.90 19.81
CA TRP A 115 -10.77 -13.63 19.66
C TRP A 115 -11.73 -12.44 19.79
N SER A 116 -11.23 -11.34 20.35
CA SER A 116 -11.92 -10.05 20.38
C SER A 116 -10.99 -8.93 19.96
N LYS A 117 -11.51 -7.92 19.26
CA LYS A 117 -10.84 -6.66 18.98
C LYS A 117 -11.48 -5.56 19.83
N ASP A 118 -10.67 -4.87 20.62
CA ASP A 118 -11.11 -3.79 21.51
C ASP A 118 -12.29 -4.19 22.42
N GLY A 119 -12.29 -5.47 22.84
CA GLY A 119 -13.32 -6.07 23.68
C GLY A 119 -14.56 -6.58 22.93
N ILE A 120 -14.68 -6.33 21.63
CA ILE A 120 -15.77 -6.83 20.78
C ILE A 120 -15.34 -8.15 20.16
N LYS A 121 -16.14 -9.20 20.35
CA LYS A 121 -15.85 -10.52 19.77
C LYS A 121 -15.76 -10.42 18.25
N ILE A 122 -14.69 -10.99 17.68
CA ILE A 122 -14.47 -11.02 16.23
C ILE A 122 -15.43 -12.04 15.61
N ASP A 123 -16.04 -11.64 14.50
CA ASP A 123 -16.83 -12.53 13.66
C ASP A 123 -15.92 -13.27 12.67
N THR A 124 -15.59 -14.51 13.01
CA THR A 124 -14.75 -15.39 12.18
C THR A 124 -15.51 -16.09 11.05
N SER A 125 -16.79 -15.74 10.83
CA SER A 125 -17.52 -16.13 9.63
C SER A 125 -17.11 -15.30 8.41
N ASN A 126 -16.57 -14.10 8.61
CA ASN A 126 -15.96 -13.30 7.56
C ASN A 126 -14.56 -13.84 7.21
N LYS A 127 -14.51 -14.87 6.38
CA LYS A 127 -13.27 -15.54 5.94
C LYS A 127 -12.38 -14.68 5.06
N GLU A 128 -12.92 -13.65 4.40
CA GLU A 128 -12.11 -12.72 3.63
C GLU A 128 -11.26 -11.82 4.52
N LYS A 129 -11.69 -11.56 5.75
CA LYS A 129 -10.96 -10.72 6.71
C LYS A 129 -10.22 -11.50 7.78
N TYR A 130 -10.83 -12.56 8.29
CA TYR A 130 -10.32 -13.31 9.44
C TYR A 130 -10.29 -14.82 9.15
N GLU A 131 -9.12 -15.41 9.32
CA GLU A 131 -8.94 -16.85 9.28
C GLU A 131 -8.37 -17.35 10.61
N LEU A 132 -8.74 -18.59 10.99
CA LEU A 132 -8.23 -19.22 12.20
C LEU A 132 -7.38 -20.42 11.81
N HIS A 133 -6.14 -20.43 12.26
CA HIS A 133 -5.18 -21.53 12.05
C HIS A 133 -4.78 -22.10 13.40
N ASP A 134 -5.32 -23.26 13.76
CA ASP A 134 -5.05 -23.91 15.05
C ASP A 134 -5.25 -23.01 16.29
N GLY A 135 -6.14 -22.02 16.18
CA GLY A 135 -6.47 -21.05 17.24
C GLY A 135 -5.78 -19.69 17.08
N ASP A 136 -4.74 -19.59 16.25
CA ASP A 136 -4.11 -18.33 15.85
C ASP A 136 -5.06 -17.56 14.93
N LEU A 137 -5.03 -16.23 15.01
CA LEU A 137 -5.86 -15.36 14.20
C LEU A 137 -5.03 -14.74 13.08
N GLU A 138 -5.33 -15.09 11.83
CA GLU A 138 -4.85 -14.36 10.69
C GLU A 138 -5.83 -13.25 10.34
N ILE A 139 -5.29 -12.05 10.10
CA ILE A 139 -6.06 -10.87 9.68
C ILE A 139 -5.54 -10.49 8.30
N HIS A 140 -6.39 -10.61 7.27
CA HIS A 140 -6.01 -10.33 5.89
C HIS A 140 -6.18 -8.86 5.52
N ASN A 141 -5.40 -8.41 4.53
CA ASN A 141 -5.51 -7.08 3.90
C ASN A 141 -5.69 -5.96 4.94
N LEU A 142 -4.67 -5.76 5.76
CA LEU A 142 -4.69 -4.81 6.86
C LEU A 142 -4.91 -3.38 6.37
N THR A 143 -5.65 -2.62 7.15
CA THR A 143 -5.91 -1.18 6.99
C THR A 143 -5.63 -0.47 8.31
N GLU A 144 -5.51 0.86 8.30
CA GLU A 144 -5.34 1.64 9.54
C GLU A 144 -6.43 1.34 10.58
N ASN A 145 -7.66 1.09 10.11
CA ASN A 145 -8.80 0.76 10.96
C ASN A 145 -8.63 -0.57 11.69
N ASP A 146 -7.71 -1.44 11.27
CA ASP A 146 -7.44 -2.71 11.91
C ASP A 146 -6.57 -2.59 13.16
N ALA A 147 -5.92 -1.44 13.37
CA ALA A 147 -5.17 -1.16 14.60
C ALA A 147 -6.06 -1.31 15.83
N GLY A 148 -5.47 -1.72 16.95
CA GLY A 148 -6.17 -1.87 18.22
C GLY A 148 -5.72 -3.08 19.03
N VAL A 149 -6.45 -3.36 20.11
CA VAL A 149 -6.11 -4.42 21.05
C VAL A 149 -6.85 -5.70 20.70
N TYR A 150 -6.12 -6.68 20.18
CA TYR A 150 -6.62 -8.02 19.93
C TYR A 150 -6.40 -8.87 21.17
N SER A 151 -7.40 -9.64 21.55
CA SER A 151 -7.34 -10.51 22.72
C SER A 151 -7.85 -11.90 22.40
N PHE A 152 -7.01 -12.91 22.65
CA PHE A 152 -7.45 -14.29 22.70
C PHE A 152 -7.92 -14.61 24.11
N LEU A 153 -9.16 -15.08 24.25
CA LEU A 153 -9.74 -15.49 25.52
C LEU A 153 -9.97 -17.00 25.53
N LEU A 154 -9.45 -17.68 26.54
CA LEU A 154 -9.54 -19.13 26.73
C LEU A 154 -10.23 -19.45 28.04
N ILE A 155 -11.30 -20.26 28.00
CA ILE A 155 -12.04 -20.70 29.18
C ILE A 155 -11.89 -22.21 29.35
N TYR A 156 -11.35 -22.63 30.49
CA TYR A 156 -11.11 -24.04 30.82
C TYR A 156 -11.24 -24.26 32.33
N ASP A 157 -11.96 -25.31 32.75
CA ASP A 157 -12.12 -25.69 34.17
C ASP A 157 -12.36 -24.53 35.17
N GLY A 158 -13.18 -23.55 34.78
CA GLY A 158 -13.52 -22.38 35.62
C GLY A 158 -12.44 -21.29 35.67
N ASN A 159 -11.32 -21.47 34.96
CA ASN A 159 -10.26 -20.49 34.77
C ASN A 159 -10.40 -19.76 33.44
N VAL A 160 -9.84 -18.57 33.38
CA VAL A 160 -9.73 -17.76 32.16
C VAL A 160 -8.26 -17.42 31.93
N LYS A 161 -7.77 -17.71 30.73
CA LYS A 161 -6.50 -17.18 30.23
C LYS A 161 -6.79 -16.15 29.13
N LYS A 162 -6.01 -15.07 29.15
CA LYS A 162 -6.09 -14.01 28.15
C LYS A 162 -4.70 -13.70 27.65
N VAL A 163 -4.52 -13.73 26.33
CA VAL A 163 -3.33 -13.18 25.66
C VAL A 163 -3.79 -11.95 24.89
N SER A 164 -2.97 -10.90 24.84
CA SER A 164 -3.35 -9.67 24.15
C SER A 164 -2.21 -9.06 23.38
N TYR A 165 -2.55 -8.53 22.21
CA TYR A 165 -1.67 -7.86 21.29
C TYR A 165 -2.19 -6.45 21.05
N ASN A 166 -1.32 -5.45 21.14
CA ASN A 166 -1.60 -4.13 20.59
C ASN A 166 -1.09 -4.11 19.16
N LEU A 167 -1.99 -4.29 18.20
CA LEU A 167 -1.67 -4.28 16.77
C LEU A 167 -1.50 -2.82 16.31
N ILE A 168 -0.28 -2.50 15.91
CA ILE A 168 0.11 -1.22 15.33
C ILE A 168 0.21 -1.42 13.82
N ILE A 169 -0.47 -0.56 13.06
CA ILE A 169 -0.47 -0.61 11.60
C ILE A 169 0.53 0.42 11.06
N GLN A 170 1.34 0.01 10.09
CA GLN A 170 2.34 0.83 9.44
C GLN A 170 2.36 0.55 7.93
N ASP A 171 2.97 1.43 7.15
CA ASP A 171 3.34 1.09 5.77
C ASP A 171 4.63 0.25 5.79
N ALA A 172 4.65 -0.80 4.96
CA ALA A 172 5.88 -1.53 4.70
C ALA A 172 6.80 -0.68 3.81
N TYR A 173 6.24 0.02 2.83
CA TYR A 173 6.95 0.85 1.89
C TYR A 173 6.07 2.03 1.49
N LYS A 174 6.66 3.08 0.95
CA LYS A 174 5.95 4.24 0.44
C LYS A 174 6.55 4.73 -0.86
N TRP A 175 5.70 5.33 -1.67
CA TRP A 175 6.10 6.03 -2.88
C TRP A 175 6.24 7.52 -2.54
N VAL A 176 7.42 8.07 -2.77
CA VAL A 176 7.71 9.49 -2.48
C VAL A 176 7.97 10.21 -3.79
N ASP A 177 7.32 11.36 -3.99
CA ASP A 177 7.58 12.19 -5.16
C ASP A 177 9.06 12.57 -5.21
N LEU A 178 9.68 12.46 -6.38
CA LEU A 178 11.13 12.65 -6.53
C LEU A 178 11.58 14.04 -6.05
N GLN A 179 10.71 15.05 -6.19
CA GLN A 179 10.97 16.42 -5.74
C GLN A 179 11.01 16.54 -4.21
N GLU A 180 10.23 15.74 -3.50
CA GLU A 180 10.11 15.75 -2.04
C GLU A 180 11.17 14.83 -1.39
N LEU A 181 11.89 14.05 -2.19
CA LEU A 181 12.84 13.04 -1.70
C LEU A 181 13.97 13.64 -0.85
N SER A 182 14.38 14.89 -1.11
CA SER A 182 15.38 15.60 -0.30
C SER A 182 14.81 16.14 1.02
N GLU A 183 13.50 16.29 1.11
CA GLU A 183 12.79 16.82 2.28
C GLU A 183 12.30 15.71 3.22
N LEU A 184 12.45 14.45 2.81
CA LEU A 184 12.00 13.31 3.60
C LEU A 184 12.88 13.12 4.84
N GLU A 185 12.44 13.68 5.97
CA GLU A 185 13.06 13.53 7.29
C GLU A 185 12.51 12.33 8.08
N ASP A 186 12.24 11.21 7.42
CA ASP A 186 11.72 10.01 8.09
C ASP A 186 12.80 8.93 8.20
N PRO A 187 13.45 8.76 9.36
CA PRO A 187 14.53 7.81 9.54
C PRO A 187 14.07 6.35 9.50
N ALA A 188 12.76 6.08 9.47
CA ALA A 188 12.25 4.72 9.32
C ALA A 188 12.37 4.20 7.88
N TYR A 189 12.52 5.09 6.89
CA TYR A 189 12.52 4.71 5.48
C TYR A 189 13.86 5.01 4.81
N GLU A 190 14.20 4.17 3.85
CA GLU A 190 15.36 4.35 2.99
C GLU A 190 15.02 4.02 1.54
N LYS A 191 15.86 4.49 0.63
CA LYS A 191 15.74 4.18 -0.80
C LYS A 191 15.95 2.69 -0.99
N PHE A 192 15.07 2.05 -1.75
CA PHE A 192 15.30 0.68 -2.18
C PHE A 192 16.48 0.63 -3.15
N TYR A 193 17.44 -0.24 -2.89
CA TYR A 193 18.54 -0.49 -3.82
C TYR A 193 18.62 -1.97 -4.14
N PHE A 194 18.61 -2.29 -5.43
CA PHE A 194 18.90 -3.60 -5.95
C PHE A 194 20.32 -3.65 -6.50
N ASN A 195 21.11 -4.61 -6.03
CA ASN A 195 22.53 -4.77 -6.37
C ASN A 195 23.34 -3.46 -6.22
N ASN A 196 22.98 -2.62 -5.24
CA ASN A 196 23.59 -1.31 -4.94
C ASN A 196 23.57 -0.28 -6.09
N LYS A 197 22.71 -0.46 -7.11
CA LYS A 197 22.73 0.40 -8.30
C LYS A 197 21.36 0.96 -8.65
N PHE A 198 20.35 0.11 -8.66
CA PHE A 198 19.03 0.47 -9.19
C PHE A 198 18.04 0.66 -8.05
N ASN A 199 17.20 1.67 -8.20
CA ASN A 199 15.99 1.82 -7.41
C ASN A 199 14.79 1.47 -8.30
N PHE A 200 13.60 1.53 -7.72
CA PHE A 200 12.35 1.37 -8.42
C PHE A 200 11.60 2.69 -8.43
N GLY A 201 10.99 3.01 -9.56
CA GLY A 201 10.19 4.21 -9.71
C GLY A 201 8.82 3.91 -10.32
N GLN A 202 7.93 4.88 -10.22
CA GLN A 202 6.68 4.88 -10.96
C GLN A 202 6.37 6.28 -11.48
N LEU A 203 5.76 6.36 -12.66
CA LEU A 203 5.25 7.60 -13.23
C LEU A 203 3.74 7.69 -12.97
N ASP A 204 3.31 8.76 -12.30
CA ASP A 204 1.90 9.04 -12.08
C ASP A 204 1.29 9.80 -13.27
N THR A 205 0.44 9.14 -14.04
CA THR A 205 -0.26 9.76 -15.19
C THR A 205 -1.63 10.33 -14.82
N GLY A 206 -2.03 10.23 -13.54
CA GLY A 206 -3.37 10.54 -13.04
C GLY A 206 -4.38 9.40 -13.22
N GLU A 207 -4.21 8.56 -14.24
CA GLU A 207 -5.04 7.36 -14.49
C GLU A 207 -4.30 6.05 -14.22
N SER A 208 -2.97 6.10 -14.14
CA SER A 208 -2.12 4.93 -13.95
C SER A 208 -0.87 5.31 -13.16
N LEU A 209 -0.35 4.33 -12.44
CA LEU A 209 0.96 4.39 -11.81
C LEU A 209 1.87 3.46 -12.60
N VAL A 210 2.58 4.00 -13.59
CA VAL A 210 3.36 3.22 -14.55
C VAL A 210 4.70 2.85 -13.92
N PRO A 211 4.95 1.57 -13.56
CA PRO A 211 6.18 1.14 -12.92
C PRO A 211 7.36 1.15 -13.89
N GLY A 212 8.57 1.32 -13.34
CA GLY A 212 9.81 1.18 -14.09
C GLY A 212 11.03 1.08 -13.19
N VAL A 213 12.18 0.83 -13.82
CA VAL A 213 13.47 0.75 -13.14
C VAL A 213 14.12 2.12 -13.15
N LEU A 214 14.64 2.54 -12.00
CA LEU A 214 15.24 3.84 -11.81
C LEU A 214 16.75 3.69 -11.62
N ASP A 215 17.54 4.36 -12.44
CA ASP A 215 19.00 4.35 -12.29
C ASP A 215 19.51 5.40 -11.28
N GLU A 216 20.83 5.46 -11.06
CA GLU A 216 21.46 6.44 -10.17
C GLU A 216 21.25 7.91 -10.62
N GLY A 217 20.98 8.14 -11.91
CA GLY A 217 20.67 9.45 -12.49
C GLY A 217 19.22 9.88 -12.31
N PHE A 218 18.37 9.00 -11.77
CA PHE A 218 16.91 9.12 -11.72
C PHE A 218 16.26 9.13 -13.12
N PHE A 219 16.82 8.38 -14.05
CA PHE A 219 16.19 8.05 -15.32
C PHE A 219 15.28 6.85 -15.10
N LEU A 220 13.98 7.03 -15.40
CA LEU A 220 13.01 5.96 -15.32
C LEU A 220 12.91 5.28 -16.68
N THR A 221 13.33 4.03 -16.75
CA THR A 221 13.12 3.18 -17.92
C THR A 221 11.77 2.47 -17.78
N ILE A 222 10.85 2.79 -18.68
CA ILE A 222 9.51 2.18 -18.73
C ILE A 222 9.45 1.22 -19.91
N GLU A 223 9.70 -0.06 -19.63
CA GLU A 223 9.69 -1.12 -20.67
C GLU A 223 8.35 -1.21 -21.42
N MET A 224 7.21 -0.97 -20.74
CA MET A 224 5.89 -1.04 -21.38
C MET A 224 5.66 0.03 -22.45
N LEU A 225 6.46 1.09 -22.48
CA LEU A 225 6.35 2.19 -23.45
C LEU A 225 7.54 2.25 -24.41
N GLY A 226 8.63 1.52 -24.14
CA GLY A 226 9.90 1.64 -24.88
C GLY A 226 10.50 3.05 -24.84
N ASP A 227 10.03 3.89 -23.91
CA ASP A 227 10.39 5.28 -23.77
C ASP A 227 11.12 5.46 -22.42
N GLU A 228 12.33 6.03 -22.47
CA GLU A 228 12.98 6.56 -21.27
C GLU A 228 12.43 7.95 -20.97
N LEU A 229 12.04 8.15 -19.71
CA LEU A 229 11.58 9.45 -19.24
C LEU A 229 12.59 10.02 -18.27
N GLU A 230 13.16 11.17 -18.64
CA GLU A 230 13.98 11.97 -17.74
C GLU A 230 13.08 12.73 -16.76
N LYS A 231 13.50 12.77 -15.48
CA LYS A 231 13.06 13.69 -14.40
C LYS A 231 11.76 14.45 -14.69
N SER A 232 10.65 13.85 -14.27
CA SER A 232 9.33 14.47 -14.25
C SER A 232 8.89 14.72 -12.82
N ASP A 233 8.12 15.79 -12.61
CA ASP A 233 7.41 16.09 -11.36
C ASP A 233 6.42 14.97 -10.96
N LEU A 234 6.13 14.08 -11.91
CA LEU A 234 5.24 12.92 -11.76
C LEU A 234 5.97 11.65 -11.34
N LEU A 235 7.29 11.69 -11.23
CA LEU A 235 8.11 10.54 -10.88
C LEU A 235 8.11 10.34 -9.37
N LYS A 236 7.74 9.13 -8.95
CA LYS A 236 7.81 8.67 -7.57
C LYS A 236 8.90 7.62 -7.42
N VAL A 237 9.55 7.62 -6.26
CA VAL A 237 10.63 6.70 -5.89
C VAL A 237 10.17 5.79 -4.78
N LEU A 238 10.53 4.51 -4.87
CA LEU A 238 10.26 3.52 -3.83
C LEU A 238 11.14 3.76 -2.60
N MET A 239 10.49 3.91 -1.45
CA MET A 239 11.12 3.97 -0.14
C MET A 239 10.64 2.79 0.71
N ILE A 240 11.55 1.95 1.18
CA ILE A 240 11.25 0.79 2.03
C ILE A 240 11.44 1.14 3.50
N ASN A 241 10.58 0.61 4.37
CA ASN A 241 10.76 0.72 5.82
C ASN A 241 11.90 -0.21 6.26
N LYS A 242 12.94 0.33 6.90
CA LYS A 242 14.14 -0.41 7.30
C LYS A 242 13.91 -1.45 8.40
N ASN A 243 12.78 -1.34 9.10
CA ASN A 243 12.41 -2.27 10.16
C ASN A 243 11.60 -3.47 9.63
N VAL A 244 11.49 -3.56 8.30
CA VAL A 244 10.75 -4.59 7.58
C VAL A 244 11.75 -5.50 6.89
N GLU A 245 11.51 -6.80 6.98
CA GLU A 245 12.26 -7.78 6.22
C GLU A 245 11.57 -8.05 4.88
N TYR A 246 12.36 -8.16 3.82
CA TYR A 246 11.91 -8.50 2.48
C TYR A 246 12.66 -9.74 2.00
N ASP A 247 12.04 -10.49 1.10
CA ASP A 247 12.66 -11.66 0.47
C ASP A 247 12.41 -11.68 -1.03
N TRP A 248 13.24 -12.42 -1.75
CA TRP A 248 13.09 -12.66 -3.18
C TRP A 248 12.63 -14.09 -3.40
N VAL A 249 11.39 -14.26 -3.84
CA VAL A 249 10.79 -15.58 -4.07
C VAL A 249 10.82 -15.90 -5.55
N GLU A 250 11.41 -17.04 -5.90
CA GLU A 250 11.43 -17.57 -7.27
C GLU A 250 10.01 -17.99 -7.70
N ASP A 251 9.63 -17.57 -8.89
CA ASP A 251 8.31 -17.79 -9.45
C ASP A 251 8.31 -17.77 -10.98
N SER A 252 7.18 -18.07 -11.60
CA SER A 252 7.08 -18.11 -13.06
C SER A 252 5.66 -17.96 -13.60
N ASN A 253 5.56 -17.78 -14.92
CA ASN A 253 4.33 -17.89 -15.70
C ASN A 253 3.18 -16.98 -15.24
N GLY A 254 3.53 -15.79 -14.73
CA GLY A 254 2.57 -14.81 -14.23
C GLY A 254 2.05 -15.08 -12.83
N HIS A 255 2.50 -16.15 -12.17
CA HIS A 255 2.19 -16.36 -10.78
C HIS A 255 2.94 -15.32 -9.92
N VAL A 256 2.25 -14.84 -8.88
CA VAL A 256 2.73 -13.82 -7.97
C VAL A 256 2.50 -14.35 -6.56
N PRO A 257 3.55 -14.47 -5.73
CA PRO A 257 3.41 -14.96 -4.36
C PRO A 257 2.54 -14.02 -3.53
N SER A 258 1.93 -14.57 -2.48
CA SER A 258 1.31 -13.75 -1.43
C SER A 258 2.33 -12.74 -0.87
N ASN A 259 1.83 -11.55 -0.54
CA ASN A 259 2.65 -10.45 -0.01
C ASN A 259 3.71 -9.90 -0.97
N ALA A 260 3.55 -10.11 -2.28
CA ALA A 260 4.34 -9.41 -3.28
C ALA A 260 4.14 -7.89 -3.22
N LEU A 261 5.24 -7.15 -3.40
CA LEU A 261 5.19 -5.69 -3.41
C LEU A 261 4.63 -5.19 -4.75
N GLU A 262 3.55 -4.41 -4.67
CA GLU A 262 2.94 -3.77 -5.84
C GLU A 262 3.83 -2.63 -6.33
N ALA A 263 4.20 -2.71 -7.60
CA ALA A 263 5.05 -1.76 -8.31
C ALA A 263 4.27 -0.58 -8.90
N GLY A 264 2.98 -0.81 -9.18
CA GLY A 264 2.12 0.15 -9.87
C GLY A 264 0.92 -0.54 -10.52
N TYR A 265 0.16 0.23 -11.30
CA TYR A 265 -0.95 -0.28 -12.08
C TYR A 265 -1.11 0.49 -13.39
N VAL A 266 -1.46 -0.21 -14.46
CA VAL A 266 -1.69 0.38 -15.78
C VAL A 266 -3.01 -0.13 -16.31
N ASN A 267 -3.92 0.77 -16.65
CA ASN A 267 -5.28 0.43 -17.13
C ASN A 267 -6.06 -0.54 -16.20
N GLY A 268 -5.82 -0.46 -14.88
CA GLY A 268 -6.44 -1.32 -13.88
C GLY A 268 -5.75 -2.65 -13.63
N GLU A 269 -4.71 -2.98 -14.42
CA GLU A 269 -3.88 -4.18 -14.21
C GLU A 269 -2.74 -3.87 -13.24
N LYS A 270 -2.51 -4.79 -12.30
CA LYS A 270 -1.45 -4.65 -11.29
C LYS A 270 -0.12 -5.19 -11.78
N PHE A 271 0.94 -4.54 -11.35
CA PHE A 271 2.32 -4.91 -11.61
C PHE A 271 3.07 -5.08 -10.30
N TYR A 272 4.08 -5.94 -10.29
CA TYR A 272 4.84 -6.28 -9.09
C TYR A 272 6.33 -6.10 -9.30
N ILE A 273 7.05 -5.83 -8.21
CA ILE A 273 8.50 -5.66 -8.26
C ILE A 273 9.14 -7.03 -8.47
N GLY A 274 9.88 -7.16 -9.57
CA GLY A 274 10.53 -8.40 -9.97
C GLY A 274 12.01 -8.25 -10.22
N SER A 275 12.67 -9.39 -10.39
CA SER A 275 13.98 -9.45 -11.01
C SER A 275 14.11 -10.71 -11.87
N THR A 276 15.02 -10.67 -12.84
CA THR A 276 15.37 -11.86 -13.62
C THR A 276 16.06 -12.90 -12.74
N LEU A 277 15.85 -14.18 -13.04
CA LEU A 277 16.45 -15.26 -12.26
C LEU A 277 17.97 -15.34 -12.46
N ASP A 278 18.41 -15.21 -13.71
CA ASP A 278 19.78 -15.48 -14.13
C ASP A 278 20.70 -14.25 -14.06
N SER A 279 20.24 -13.12 -14.59
CA SER A 279 21.05 -11.89 -14.67
C SER A 279 20.94 -11.01 -13.43
N GLN A 280 20.00 -11.31 -12.52
CA GLN A 280 19.67 -10.46 -11.38
C GLN A 280 19.56 -9.00 -11.81
N GLN A 281 18.76 -8.76 -12.85
CA GLN A 281 18.35 -7.44 -13.31
C GLN A 281 17.00 -7.12 -12.69
N LEU A 282 16.84 -5.89 -12.21
CA LEU A 282 15.57 -5.42 -11.66
C LEU A 282 14.57 -5.28 -12.79
N GLY A 283 13.30 -5.58 -12.53
CA GLY A 283 12.26 -5.54 -13.54
C GLY A 283 10.86 -5.48 -12.94
N VAL A 284 9.87 -5.52 -13.82
CA VAL A 284 8.45 -5.43 -13.47
C VAL A 284 7.77 -6.73 -13.88
N VAL A 285 7.12 -7.42 -12.94
CA VAL A 285 6.31 -8.59 -13.24
C VAL A 285 4.94 -8.14 -13.73
N HIS A 286 4.56 -8.67 -14.90
CA HIS A 286 3.24 -8.51 -15.50
C HIS A 286 2.51 -9.87 -15.46
N PRO A 287 1.57 -10.06 -14.51
CA PRO A 287 0.92 -11.36 -14.30
C PRO A 287 0.15 -11.86 -15.52
N GLU A 288 -0.67 -11.00 -16.15
CA GLU A 288 -1.47 -11.36 -17.31
C GLU A 288 -0.63 -11.68 -18.55
N ALA A 289 0.48 -10.96 -18.77
CA ALA A 289 1.44 -11.27 -19.82
C ALA A 289 2.36 -12.46 -19.49
N LYS A 290 2.34 -12.92 -18.23
CA LYS A 290 3.09 -14.07 -17.70
C LYS A 290 4.60 -13.93 -17.74
N VAL A 291 5.10 -12.71 -17.56
CA VAL A 291 6.52 -12.39 -17.73
C VAL A 291 7.00 -11.36 -16.72
N VAL A 292 8.32 -11.30 -16.50
CA VAL A 292 9.02 -10.12 -16.00
C VAL A 292 9.59 -9.33 -17.18
N LEU A 293 9.41 -8.02 -17.17
CA LEU A 293 10.00 -7.05 -18.11
C LEU A 293 11.17 -6.36 -17.42
N PHE A 294 12.31 -6.22 -18.09
CA PHE A 294 13.49 -5.60 -17.49
C PHE A 294 14.30 -4.83 -18.56
N PRO A 295 14.97 -3.74 -18.17
CA PRO A 295 15.83 -3.01 -19.09
C PRO A 295 17.06 -3.84 -19.47
N ASP A 296 17.37 -3.88 -20.77
CA ASP A 296 18.65 -4.39 -21.28
C ASP A 296 19.55 -3.21 -21.68
N ASP A 297 20.84 -3.37 -21.43
CA ASP A 297 21.88 -2.37 -21.71
C ASP A 297 22.15 -2.27 -23.23
N ASP A 298 21.77 -3.29 -24.01
CA ASP A 298 22.02 -3.35 -25.46
C ASP A 298 20.74 -3.02 -26.25
N TYR A 299 20.56 -1.71 -26.47
CA TYR A 299 19.46 -0.98 -27.11
C TYR A 299 18.89 -1.47 -28.47
N MET A 300 19.24 -2.68 -28.93
CA MET A 300 18.95 -3.15 -30.28
C MET A 300 18.80 -4.67 -30.33
N LYS A 301 17.70 -5.23 -29.80
CA LYS A 301 16.82 -6.25 -30.44
C LYS A 301 16.21 -7.20 -29.41
N ASP A 302 14.89 -7.37 -29.56
CA ASP A 302 14.00 -8.36 -28.94
C ASP A 302 13.45 -7.93 -27.57
N ASP A 303 12.13 -8.11 -27.39
CA ASP A 303 11.44 -7.76 -26.15
C ASP A 303 12.08 -8.52 -24.97
N HIS A 304 12.72 -7.80 -24.04
CA HIS A 304 13.48 -8.39 -22.94
C HIS A 304 12.53 -8.83 -21.84
N PHE A 305 12.00 -10.05 -22.00
CA PHE A 305 11.14 -10.68 -21.03
C PHE A 305 11.62 -12.07 -20.63
N GLN A 306 11.35 -12.45 -19.38
CA GLN A 306 11.56 -13.82 -18.90
C GLN A 306 10.27 -14.34 -18.29
N VAL A 307 10.00 -15.63 -18.49
CA VAL A 307 8.86 -16.32 -17.88
C VAL A 307 9.15 -16.79 -16.46
N ASP A 308 10.44 -16.95 -16.12
CA ASP A 308 10.94 -17.32 -14.80
C ASP A 308 11.61 -16.09 -14.17
N TYR A 309 11.27 -15.79 -12.93
CA TYR A 309 11.68 -14.55 -12.27
C TYR A 309 11.71 -14.71 -10.76
N LYS A 310 12.17 -13.67 -10.06
CA LYS A 310 11.96 -13.51 -8.61
C LYS A 310 11.01 -12.36 -8.36
N VAL A 311 10.13 -12.50 -7.38
CA VAL A 311 9.23 -11.45 -6.92
C VAL A 311 9.68 -10.97 -5.56
N LEU A 312 9.74 -9.65 -5.36
CA LEU A 312 10.04 -9.07 -4.07
C LEU A 312 8.80 -9.17 -3.18
N VAL A 313 8.92 -9.83 -2.03
CA VAL A 313 7.82 -10.04 -1.08
C VAL A 313 8.15 -9.48 0.30
N LEU A 314 7.10 -9.07 1.01
CA LEU A 314 7.18 -8.79 2.43
C LEU A 314 7.31 -10.09 3.22
N LYS A 315 8.32 -10.18 4.10
CA LYS A 315 8.49 -11.33 5.00
C LYS A 315 7.71 -11.09 6.29
N ILE A 316 6.77 -11.99 6.58
CA ILE A 316 5.81 -11.90 7.70
C ILE A 316 6.06 -13.01 8.70
#